data_AF-R0J703-F1
#
_entry.id   AF-R0J703-F1
#
_cell.length_a   1.000
_cell.length_b   1.000
_cell.length_c   1.000
_cell.angle_alpha   90.00
_cell.angle_beta   90.00
_cell.angle_gamma   90.00
#
_symmetry.space_group_name_H-M   'P 1'
#
loop_
_entity.id
_entity.type
_entity.pdbx_description
1 polymer ?
#
loop_
_entity_poly.entity_id
_entity_poly.type
_entity_poly.pdbx_seq_one_letter_code
_entity_poly.pdbx_strand_id
1 'polypeptide(L)' 'DVLYTICNPCGPVQRIVIFRKNGVQAMVEYPSLPAQRAKASLNGADIYSGCCTLKIEYAK' A
#
# COMPACT_ATOMS: atom_id res chain seq x y z
N ASP A 1 8.35 -2.63 7.82
CA ASP A 1 8.44 -1.20 8.16
C ASP A 1 7.89 -0.25 7.13
N VAL A 2 8.59 0.06 6.04
CA VAL A 2 8.20 1.17 5.14
C VAL A 2 6.73 1.12 4.70
N LEU A 3 6.25 -0.06 4.26
CA LEU A 3 4.85 -0.28 3.90
C LEU A 3 3.88 0.06 5.04
N TYR A 4 4.20 -0.32 6.28
CA TYR A 4 3.38 0.03 7.44
C TYR A 4 3.40 1.53 7.69
N THR A 5 4.57 2.18 7.63
CA THR A 5 4.70 3.63 7.84
C THR A 5 3.88 4.46 6.85
N ILE A 6 3.84 4.08 5.56
CA ILE A 6 3.05 4.78 4.54
C ILE A 6 1.55 4.44 4.62
N CYS A 7 1.22 3.24 5.08
CA CYS A 7 -0.16 2.72 5.12
C CYS A 7 -0.91 3.12 6.41
N ASN A 8 -0.21 3.14 7.54
CA ASN A 8 -0.76 3.47 8.86
C ASN A 8 -1.50 4.83 8.93
N PRO A 9 -1.03 5.93 8.31
CA PRO A 9 -1.79 7.20 8.33
C PRO A 9 -3.10 7.14 7.53
N CYS A 10 -3.25 6.18 6.61
CA CYS A 10 -4.49 6.00 5.85
C CYS A 10 -5.56 5.26 6.67
N GLY A 11 -5.15 4.46 7.65
CA GLY A 11 -6.02 3.77 8.60
C GLY A 11 -5.34 2.58 9.29
N PRO A 12 -6.04 1.90 10.21
CA PRO A 12 -5.50 0.75 10.92
C PRO A 12 -5.22 -0.41 9.95
N VAL A 13 -3.95 -0.76 9.81
CA VAL A 13 -3.50 -1.88 8.97
C VAL A 13 -3.74 -3.18 9.73
N GLN A 14 -4.53 -4.09 9.17
CA GLN A 14 -4.77 -5.41 9.79
C GLN A 14 -3.65 -6.40 9.46
N ARG A 15 -3.21 -6.43 8.21
CA ARG A 15 -2.18 -7.37 7.77
C ARG A 15 -1.43 -6.81 6.57
N ILE A 16 -0.13 -7.13 6.50
CA ILE A 16 0.71 -6.86 5.34
C ILE A 16 1.33 -8.20 4.91
N VAL A 17 1.14 -8.54 3.64
CA VAL A 17 1.78 -9.70 3.01
C VAL A 17 2.65 -9.20 1.87
N ILE A 18 3.91 -9.61 1.83
CA ILE A 18 4.86 -9.22 0.80
C ILE A 18 5.25 -10.47 0.02
N PHE A 19 5.20 -10.39 -1.31
CA PHE A 19 5.58 -11.50 -2.19
C PHE A 19 6.44 -11.01 -3.34
N ARG A 20 7.29 -11.91 -3.81
CA ARG A 20 8.21 -11.69 -4.93
C ARG A 20 7.93 -12.76 -5.98
N LYS A 21 6.94 -12.50 -6.84
CA LYS A 21 6.61 -13.37 -7.98
C LYS A 21 6.97 -12.73 -9.32
N ASN A 22 6.56 -11.47 -9.53
CA ASN A 22 6.89 -10.67 -10.72
C ASN A 22 7.29 -9.25 -10.28
N GLY A 23 8.43 -9.14 -9.61
CA GLY A 23 8.81 -7.94 -8.87
C GLY A 23 8.31 -7.97 -7.42
N VAL A 24 8.55 -6.88 -6.70
CA VAL A 24 8.12 -6.74 -5.30
C VAL A 24 6.67 -6.28 -5.29
N GLN A 25 5.79 -7.12 -4.76
CA GLN A 25 4.38 -6.81 -4.59
C GLN A 25 4.00 -6.96 -3.12
N ALA A 26 3.05 -6.15 -2.67
CA ALA A 26 2.54 -6.20 -1.31
C ALA A 26 1.02 -6.11 -1.31
N MET A 27 0.38 -6.91 -0.47
CA MET A 27 -1.04 -6.80 -0.14
C MET A 27 -1.17 -6.25 1.27
N VAL A 28 -2.01 -5.24 1.41
CA VAL A 28 -2.31 -4.60 2.69
C VAL A 28 -3.80 -4.74 2.94
N GLU A 29 -4.15 -5.44 4.02
CA GLU A 29 -5.53 -5.60 4.45
C GLU A 29 -5.90 -4.45 5.38
N TYR A 30 -7.00 -3.78 5.04
CA TYR A 30 -7.61 -2.71 5.82
C TYR A 30 -9.06 -3.05 6.13
N PRO A 31 -9.63 -2.50 7.22
CA PRO A 31 -11.08 -2.41 7.34
C PRO A 31 -11.65 -1.55 6.18
N SER A 32 -12.91 -1.76 5.81
CA SER A 32 -13.49 -1.36 4.52
C SER A 32 -13.37 0.13 4.14
N LEU A 33 -13.56 1.05 5.08
CA LEU A 33 -13.46 2.50 4.83
C LEU A 33 -12.02 2.99 4.50
N PRO A 34 -10.98 2.65 5.29
CA PRO A 34 -9.63 3.12 5.02
C PRO A 34 -8.98 2.58 3.75
N ALA A 35 -9.45 1.47 3.19
CA ALA A 35 -8.92 0.93 1.92
C ALA A 35 -9.06 1.91 0.74
N GLN A 36 -10.21 2.58 0.62
CA GLN A 36 -10.44 3.56 -0.44
C GLN A 36 -9.53 4.78 -0.30
N ARG A 37 -9.36 5.25 0.94
CA ARG A 37 -8.49 6.39 1.25
C ARG A 37 -7.03 6.07 0.97
N ALA A 38 -6.56 4.90 1.41
CA ALA A 38 -5.21 4.43 1.15
C ALA A 38 -4.91 4.38 -0.35
N LYS A 39 -5.82 3.82 -1.16
CA LYS A 39 -5.66 3.83 -2.62
C LYS A 39 -5.58 5.25 -3.19
N ALA A 40 -6.47 6.15 -2.79
CA ALA A 40 -6.50 7.51 -3.31
C ALA A 40 -5.23 8.31 -2.95
N SER A 41 -4.66 8.11 -1.77
CA SER A 41 -3.47 8.83 -1.31
C SER A 41 -2.15 8.22 -1.75
N LEU A 42 -2.06 6.90 -1.90
CA LEU A 42 -0.81 6.20 -2.15
C LEU A 42 -0.65 5.73 -3.61
N ASN A 43 -1.72 5.65 -4.40
CA ASN A 43 -1.60 5.26 -5.81
C ASN A 43 -0.92 6.36 -6.63
N GLY A 44 0.21 6.02 -7.26
CA GLY A 44 1.05 6.97 -8.00
C GLY A 44 2.00 7.77 -7.10
N ALA A 45 2.04 7.50 -5.80
CA ALA A 45 2.99 8.14 -4.90
C ALA A 45 4.36 7.44 -4.97
N ASP A 46 5.44 8.21 -4.86
CA ASP A 46 6.79 7.67 -4.76
C ASP A 46 7.14 7.43 -3.28
N ILE A 47 7.63 6.24 -2.96
CA ILE A 47 8.13 5.94 -1.59
C ILE A 47 9.34 6.80 -1.27
N TYR A 48 10.21 7.00 -2.26
CA TYR A 48 11.39 7.84 -2.17
C TYR A 48 11.31 8.85 -3.31
N SER A 49 11.64 10.12 -3.06
CA SER A 49 11.53 11.17 -4.07
C SER A 49 12.18 10.75 -5.41
N GLY A 50 11.35 10.57 -6.46
CA GLY A 50 11.79 10.17 -7.79
C GLY A 50 12.11 8.68 -7.98
N CYS A 51 11.74 7.80 -7.05
CA CYS A 51 11.98 6.36 -7.11
C CYS A 51 10.87 5.53 -6.44
N CYS A 52 10.67 4.30 -6.93
CA CYS A 52 9.75 3.33 -6.35
C CYS A 52 8.28 3.81 -6.31
N THR A 53 7.77 4.28 -7.44
CA THR A 53 6.36 4.64 -7.61
C THR A 53 5.44 3.48 -7.27
N LEU A 54 4.52 3.72 -6.35
CA LEU A 54 3.52 2.74 -5.91
C LEU A 54 2.37 2.66 -6.91
N LYS A 55 2.07 1.46 -7.37
CA LYS A 55 0.84 1.17 -8.10
C LYS A 55 -0.09 0.38 -7.19
N ILE A 56 -1.27 0.90 -6.91
CA ILE A 56 -2.24 0.27 -5.99
C ILE A 56 -3.52 -0.08 -6.73
N GLU A 57 -3.88 -1.35 -6.67
CA GLU A 57 -5.11 -1.90 -7.22
C GLU A 57 -5.88 -2.63 -6.12
N TYR A 58 -7.20 -2.71 -6.27
CA TYR A 58 -7.99 -3.52 -5.34
C TYR A 58 -7.71 -5.00 -5.60
N ALA A 59 -7.48 -5.76 -4.53
CA ALA A 59 -7.43 -7.21 -4.61
C ALA A 59 -8.83 -7.74 -4.99
N LYS A 60 -8.85 -8.80 -5.81
CA LYS A 60 -10.06 -9.52 -6.21
C LYS A 60 -10.36 -10.65 -5.23
#